data_AF-X0TD22-F1
#
_entry.id   AF-X0TD22-F1
#
_cell.length_a   1.000
_cell.length_b   1.000
_cell.length_c   1.000
_cell.angle_alpha   90.00
_cell.angle_beta   90.00
_cell.angle_gamma   90.00
#
_symmetry.space_group_name_H-M   'P 1'
#
loop_
_entity.id
_entity.type
_entity.pdbx_description
1 polymer ?
#
loop_
_entity_poly.entity_id
_entity_poly.type
_entity_poly.pdbx_seq_one_letter_code
_entity_poly.pdbx_strand_id
1 'polypeptide(L)'
;PGIRRISENHEQTQRLLKRHSEYFNSHPFMSSFILGSVLRLEENAINNSGNAHKDIEIIKTRLAGVLGSLGDRLFWKFLKPLASIVALIMIFTLREFYPWNMFVSLVYFLFIFNVLHLFYRLFGILQGYRSGTGVIHNKSIQCIERLNFRITCFALGFLGLLSVLELREAYAGDFLGIIIFIAASSTAFLLNYKKSLPGLGIIASLAVSFIIYSLFHLTGN
;
A
#
# COMPACT_ATOMS: atom_id res chain seq x y z
N PRO A 1 25.64 -1.74 -10.31
CA PRO A 1 25.74 -1.65 -11.78
C PRO A 1 25.94 -0.21 -12.27
N GLY A 2 25.12 0.76 -11.83
CA GLY A 2 25.27 2.17 -12.21
C GLY A 2 26.65 2.75 -11.89
N ILE A 3 27.12 2.58 -10.65
CA ILE A 3 28.47 3.03 -10.23
C ILE A 3 29.57 2.49 -11.16
N ARG A 4 29.52 1.21 -11.52
CA ARG A 4 30.52 0.59 -12.42
C ARG A 4 30.53 1.16 -13.84
N ARG A 5 29.45 1.83 -14.27
CA ARG A 5 29.38 2.47 -15.60
C ARG A 5 29.91 3.89 -15.60
N ILE A 6 29.85 4.58 -14.46
CA ILE A 6 30.31 5.97 -14.33
C ILE A 6 31.73 6.07 -13.78
N SER A 7 32.26 4.99 -13.20
CA SER A 7 33.62 4.96 -12.68
C SER A 7 34.64 4.62 -13.77
N GLU A 8 35.78 5.29 -13.73
CA GLU A 8 36.86 5.11 -14.71
C GLU A 8 37.78 3.94 -14.34
N ASN A 9 37.96 3.68 -13.04
CA ASN A 9 38.88 2.65 -12.54
C ASN A 9 38.35 1.89 -11.31
N HIS A 10 39.05 0.81 -10.95
CA HIS A 10 38.65 -0.08 -9.85
C HIS A 10 38.69 0.63 -8.49
N GLU A 11 39.69 1.48 -8.25
CA GLU A 11 39.84 2.20 -6.98
C GLU A 11 38.68 3.19 -6.74
N GLN A 12 38.31 3.97 -7.77
CA GLN A 12 37.16 4.86 -7.72
C GLN A 12 35.87 4.07 -7.49
N THR A 13 35.70 2.94 -8.19
CA THR A 13 34.55 2.04 -7.97
C THR A 13 34.44 1.60 -6.50
N GLN A 14 35.55 1.15 -5.90
CA GLN A 14 35.58 0.73 -4.50
C GLN A 14 35.25 1.89 -3.55
N ARG A 15 35.81 3.09 -3.78
CA ARG A 15 35.48 4.29 -2.98
C ARG A 15 33.99 4.64 -3.04
N LEU A 16 33.41 4.70 -4.25
CA LEU A 16 31.99 5.04 -4.44
C LEU A 16 31.09 3.98 -3.79
N LEU A 17 31.41 2.69 -3.91
CA LEU A 17 30.67 1.60 -3.27
C LEU A 17 30.74 1.67 -1.75
N LYS A 18 31.95 1.85 -1.17
CA LYS A 18 32.14 1.95 0.27
C LYS A 18 31.32 3.07 0.90
N ARG A 19 31.24 4.22 0.22
CA ARG A 19 30.41 5.36 0.65
C ARG A 19 28.91 5.06 0.63
N HIS A 20 28.43 4.27 -0.33
CA HIS A 20 27.01 3.92 -0.41
C HIS A 20 26.60 2.72 0.46
N SER A 21 27.54 2.13 1.20
CA SER A 21 27.29 1.04 2.17
C SER A 21 26.75 1.52 3.53
N GLU A 22 26.55 2.83 3.70
CA GLU A 22 25.95 3.39 4.90
C GLU A 22 24.48 3.01 5.06
N TYR A 23 23.99 3.12 6.29
CA TYR A 23 22.59 2.85 6.60
C TYR A 23 21.67 3.72 5.74
N PHE A 24 20.69 3.07 5.10
CA PHE A 24 19.71 3.72 4.28
C PHE A 24 18.34 3.09 4.54
N ASN A 25 17.40 3.91 4.99
CA ASN A 25 16.03 3.49 5.22
C ASN A 25 15.07 4.40 4.44
N SER A 26 14.33 3.79 3.54
CA SER A 26 13.25 4.43 2.79
C SER A 26 12.29 3.36 2.32
N HIS A 27 11.18 3.78 1.71
CA HIS A 27 10.20 2.86 1.21
C HIS A 27 10.76 2.09 0.00
N PRO A 28 10.68 0.74 -0.04
CA PRO A 28 11.36 -0.08 -1.06
C PRO A 28 11.06 0.35 -2.50
N PHE A 29 9.81 0.68 -2.82
CA PHE A 29 9.44 1.07 -4.18
C PHE A 29 9.87 2.50 -4.53
N MET A 30 9.94 3.39 -3.53
CA MET A 30 10.35 4.79 -3.74
C MET A 30 11.85 4.99 -3.68
N SER A 31 12.59 4.04 -3.09
CA SER A 31 14.06 4.01 -3.09
C SER A 31 14.67 4.11 -4.50
N SER A 32 13.90 3.66 -5.50
CA SER A 32 14.26 3.73 -6.92
C SER A 32 14.47 5.16 -7.42
N PHE A 33 13.66 6.11 -6.96
CA PHE A 33 13.85 7.54 -7.27
C PHE A 33 15.17 8.05 -6.69
N ILE A 34 15.45 7.70 -5.44
CA ILE A 34 16.68 8.11 -4.74
C ILE A 34 17.88 7.54 -5.45
N LEU A 35 17.83 6.27 -5.84
CA LEU A 35 18.91 5.61 -6.56
C LEU A 35 19.23 6.32 -7.88
N GLY A 36 18.20 6.68 -8.66
CA GLY A 36 18.38 7.43 -9.91
C GLY A 36 19.00 8.81 -9.68
N SER A 37 18.46 9.56 -8.72
CA SER A 37 18.95 10.91 -8.37
C SER A 37 20.39 10.89 -7.89
N VAL A 38 20.73 9.98 -6.97
CA VAL A 38 22.09 9.82 -6.45
C VAL A 38 23.04 9.45 -7.58
N LEU A 39 22.67 8.51 -8.46
CA LEU A 39 23.52 8.13 -9.59
C LEU A 39 23.85 9.32 -10.50
N ARG A 40 22.86 10.18 -10.79
CA ARG A 40 23.07 11.40 -11.58
C ARG A 40 24.00 12.40 -10.89
N LEU A 41 23.86 12.56 -9.58
CA LEU A 41 24.72 13.45 -8.79
C LEU A 41 26.17 12.94 -8.73
N GLU A 42 26.37 11.63 -8.60
CA GLU A 42 27.70 11.02 -8.64
C GLU A 42 28.38 11.23 -9.99
N GLU A 43 27.66 11.01 -11.08
CA GLU A 43 28.16 11.25 -12.44
C GLU A 43 28.58 12.71 -12.63
N ASN A 44 27.76 13.66 -12.16
CA ASN A 44 28.09 15.08 -12.22
C ASN A 44 29.30 15.44 -11.33
N ALA A 45 29.44 14.81 -10.17
CA ALA A 45 30.56 15.05 -9.26
C ALA A 45 31.89 14.57 -9.85
N ILE A 46 31.88 13.41 -10.52
CA ILE A 46 33.04 12.87 -11.23
C ILE A 46 33.45 13.82 -12.37
N ASN A 47 32.49 14.26 -13.19
CA ASN A 47 32.77 15.08 -14.37
C ASN A 47 33.21 16.52 -14.06
N ASN A 48 32.78 17.10 -12.93
CA ASN A 48 33.03 18.52 -12.60
C ASN A 48 34.10 18.74 -11.53
N SER A 49 34.84 17.70 -11.11
CA SER A 49 35.95 17.78 -10.14
C SER A 49 35.63 18.55 -8.84
N GLY A 50 34.35 18.59 -8.44
CA GLY A 50 33.87 19.31 -7.27
C GLY A 50 33.75 18.42 -6.04
N ASN A 51 34.02 18.98 -4.86
CA ASN A 51 33.81 18.33 -3.56
C ASN A 51 32.29 18.23 -3.22
N ALA A 52 31.53 17.49 -4.02
CA ALA A 52 30.08 17.33 -3.88
C ALA A 52 29.67 16.26 -2.84
N HIS A 53 30.62 15.69 -2.10
CA HIS A 53 30.40 14.53 -1.23
C HIS A 53 29.34 14.75 -0.16
N LYS A 54 29.46 15.84 0.62
CA LYS A 54 28.50 16.17 1.69
C LYS A 54 27.11 16.46 1.14
N ASP A 55 27.03 17.12 -0.01
CA ASP A 55 25.75 17.49 -0.61
C ASP A 55 24.97 16.27 -1.08
N ILE A 56 25.65 15.26 -1.65
CA ILE A 56 25.03 14.00 -2.07
C ILE A 56 24.43 13.25 -0.89
N GLU A 57 25.17 13.15 0.22
CA GLU A 57 24.70 12.47 1.43
C GLU A 57 23.50 13.20 2.05
N ILE A 58 23.57 14.54 2.15
CA ILE A 58 22.46 15.37 2.64
C ILE A 58 21.21 15.18 1.77
N ILE A 59 21.37 15.18 0.44
CA ILE A 59 20.26 14.96 -0.49
C ILE A 59 19.69 13.54 -0.33
N LYS A 60 20.55 12.51 -0.27
CA LYS A 60 20.15 11.11 -0.09
C LYS A 60 19.30 10.94 1.17
N THR A 61 19.77 11.46 2.31
CA THR A 61 19.08 11.34 3.60
C THR A 61 17.77 12.13 3.63
N ARG A 62 17.74 13.35 3.07
CA ARG A 62 16.50 14.14 2.95
C ARG A 62 15.45 13.45 2.09
N LEU A 63 15.86 12.95 0.91
CA LEU A 63 14.96 12.23 0.01
C LEU A 63 14.48 10.92 0.65
N ALA A 64 15.35 10.20 1.38
CA ALA A 64 15.00 8.96 2.08
C ALA A 64 13.80 9.14 3.02
N GLY A 65 13.81 10.20 3.84
CA GLY A 65 12.72 10.51 4.77
C GLY A 65 11.43 10.93 4.05
N VAL A 66 11.52 11.86 3.09
CA VAL A 66 10.35 12.36 2.36
C VAL A 66 9.68 11.25 1.55
N LEU A 67 10.44 10.54 0.71
CA LEU A 67 9.95 9.45 -0.13
C LEU A 67 9.59 8.21 0.67
N GLY A 68 10.24 7.98 1.81
CA GLY A 68 9.89 6.92 2.74
C GLY A 68 8.46 7.12 3.27
N SER A 69 8.21 8.28 3.88
CA SER A 69 6.89 8.62 4.40
C SER A 69 5.81 8.64 3.32
N LEU A 70 6.16 9.09 2.12
CA LEU A 70 5.25 9.13 0.97
C LEU A 70 4.91 7.72 0.48
N GLY A 71 5.92 6.87 0.33
CA GLY A 71 5.73 5.49 -0.05
C GLY A 71 4.81 4.74 0.93
N ASP A 72 5.00 4.95 2.23
CA ASP A 72 4.13 4.34 3.24
C ASP A 72 2.67 4.75 3.10
N ARG A 73 2.40 6.03 2.81
CA ARG A 73 1.04 6.50 2.56
C ARG A 73 0.47 5.90 1.27
N LEU A 74 1.19 6.01 0.15
CA LEU A 74 0.69 5.56 -1.15
C LEU A 74 0.50 4.05 -1.25
N PHE A 75 1.46 3.26 -0.80
CA PHE A 75 1.44 1.81 -1.00
C PHE A 75 0.74 1.07 0.13
N TRP A 76 1.08 1.38 1.38
CA TRP A 76 0.55 0.65 2.52
C TRP A 76 -0.81 1.17 2.99
N LYS A 77 -1.04 2.49 2.99
CA LYS A 77 -2.33 3.04 3.42
C LYS A 77 -3.37 3.11 2.30
N PHE A 78 -2.95 3.19 1.03
CA PHE A 78 -3.90 3.32 -0.08
C PHE A 78 -3.91 2.14 -1.04
N LEU A 79 -2.80 1.87 -1.73
CA LEU A 79 -2.80 0.91 -2.83
C LEU A 79 -3.15 -0.50 -2.37
N LYS A 80 -2.53 -0.97 -1.28
CA LYS A 80 -2.77 -2.32 -0.75
C LYS A 80 -4.23 -2.49 -0.28
N PRO A 81 -4.80 -1.61 0.56
CA PRO A 81 -6.22 -1.66 0.90
C PRO A 81 -7.15 -1.58 -0.32
N LEU A 82 -6.90 -0.66 -1.26
CA LEU A 82 -7.71 -0.51 -2.46
C LEU A 82 -7.70 -1.79 -3.31
N ALA A 83 -6.53 -2.37 -3.57
CA ALA A 83 -6.40 -3.62 -4.29
C ALA A 83 -7.14 -4.77 -3.57
N SER A 84 -7.09 -4.82 -2.24
CA SER A 84 -7.83 -5.81 -1.46
C SER A 84 -9.35 -5.63 -1.58
N ILE A 85 -9.85 -4.39 -1.52
CA ILE A 85 -11.28 -4.10 -1.67
C ILE A 85 -11.76 -4.50 -3.07
N VAL A 86 -11.00 -4.15 -4.12
CA VAL A 86 -11.31 -4.56 -5.50
C VAL A 86 -11.35 -6.08 -5.63
N ALA A 87 -10.39 -6.79 -5.04
CA ALA A 87 -10.40 -8.24 -5.05
C ALA A 87 -11.61 -8.83 -4.31
N LEU A 88 -12.01 -8.24 -3.18
CA LEU A 88 -13.21 -8.67 -2.46
C LEU A 88 -14.48 -8.44 -3.28
N ILE A 89 -14.61 -7.28 -3.93
CA ILE A 89 -15.70 -7.00 -4.87
C ILE A 89 -15.73 -8.06 -5.97
N MET A 90 -14.57 -8.44 -6.52
CA MET A 90 -14.49 -9.44 -7.58
C MET A 90 -14.99 -10.82 -7.16
N ILE A 91 -14.83 -11.21 -5.90
CA ILE A 91 -15.36 -12.50 -5.39
C ILE A 91 -16.89 -12.54 -5.57
N PHE A 92 -17.57 -11.44 -5.28
CA PHE A 92 -19.02 -11.32 -5.39
C PHE A 92 -19.48 -11.20 -6.85
N THR A 93 -18.75 -10.47 -7.69
CA THR A 93 -19.13 -10.30 -9.09
C THR A 93 -18.84 -11.52 -9.97
N LEU A 94 -17.86 -12.35 -9.60
CA LEU A 94 -17.43 -13.53 -10.36
C LEU A 94 -18.06 -14.83 -9.88
N ARG A 95 -19.30 -14.79 -9.39
CA ARG A 95 -20.05 -15.97 -8.91
C ARG A 95 -20.08 -17.12 -9.93
N GLU A 96 -20.19 -16.81 -11.23
CA GLU A 96 -20.19 -17.78 -12.32
C GLU A 96 -18.92 -18.65 -12.39
N PHE A 97 -17.81 -18.18 -11.81
CA PHE A 97 -16.54 -18.91 -11.77
C PHE A 97 -16.38 -19.76 -10.51
N TYR A 98 -17.43 -20.00 -9.72
CA TYR A 98 -17.35 -20.79 -8.50
C TYR A 98 -16.85 -22.23 -8.79
N PRO A 99 -15.88 -22.78 -8.03
CA PRO A 99 -15.24 -22.23 -6.82
C PRO A 99 -13.95 -21.43 -7.07
N TRP A 100 -13.56 -21.21 -8.33
CA TRP A 100 -12.33 -20.52 -8.72
C TRP A 100 -12.37 -19.00 -8.51
N ASN A 101 -13.55 -18.41 -8.29
CA ASN A 101 -13.73 -16.98 -8.06
C ASN A 101 -12.78 -16.42 -6.99
N MET A 102 -12.55 -17.15 -5.89
CA MET A 102 -11.59 -16.74 -4.85
C MET A 102 -10.15 -16.68 -5.36
N PHE A 103 -9.73 -17.70 -6.10
CA PHE A 103 -8.38 -17.76 -6.67
C PHE A 103 -8.17 -16.66 -7.72
N VAL A 104 -9.14 -16.47 -8.61
CA VAL A 104 -9.09 -15.41 -9.63
C VAL A 104 -9.00 -14.03 -8.98
N SER A 105 -9.79 -13.75 -7.95
CA SER A 105 -9.72 -12.49 -7.20
C SER A 105 -8.37 -12.28 -6.52
N LEU A 106 -7.75 -13.33 -5.96
CA LEU A 106 -6.40 -13.25 -5.40
C LEU A 106 -5.35 -12.94 -6.47
N VAL A 107 -5.43 -13.59 -7.64
CA VAL A 107 -4.56 -13.29 -8.77
C VAL A 107 -4.72 -11.83 -9.20
N TYR A 108 -5.96 -11.31 -9.20
CA TYR A 108 -6.23 -9.92 -9.54
C TYR A 108 -5.67 -8.92 -8.51
N PHE A 109 -5.76 -9.23 -7.20
CA PHE A 109 -5.09 -8.48 -6.15
C PHE A 109 -3.59 -8.40 -6.41
N LEU A 110 -2.96 -9.56 -6.64
CA LEU A 110 -1.52 -9.64 -6.91
C LEU A 110 -1.18 -8.85 -8.16
N PHE A 111 -1.97 -8.97 -9.23
CA PHE A 111 -1.74 -8.26 -10.48
C PHE A 111 -1.78 -6.74 -10.29
N ILE A 112 -2.86 -6.20 -9.72
CA ILE A 112 -3.00 -4.76 -9.48
C ILE A 112 -1.84 -4.24 -8.62
N PHE A 113 -1.54 -4.91 -7.52
CA PHE A 113 -0.48 -4.49 -6.61
C PHE A 113 0.91 -4.60 -7.26
N ASN A 114 1.18 -5.69 -8.00
CA ASN A 114 2.48 -5.93 -8.63
C ASN A 114 2.74 -4.99 -9.78
N VAL A 115 1.79 -4.83 -10.70
CA VAL A 115 1.94 -3.95 -11.87
C VAL A 115 2.21 -2.52 -11.42
N LEU A 116 1.44 -2.01 -10.45
CA LEU A 116 1.59 -0.62 -10.01
C LEU A 116 2.91 -0.41 -9.26
N HIS A 117 3.31 -1.30 -8.34
CA HIS A 117 4.58 -1.07 -7.65
C HIS A 117 5.80 -1.27 -8.56
N LEU A 118 5.76 -2.20 -9.52
CA LEU A 118 6.83 -2.39 -10.50
C LEU A 118 6.92 -1.18 -11.44
N PHE A 119 5.77 -0.62 -11.86
CA PHE A 119 5.73 0.62 -12.62
C PHE A 119 6.46 1.74 -11.88
N TYR A 120 6.10 2.00 -10.61
CA TYR A 120 6.76 3.04 -9.81
C TYR A 120 8.25 2.77 -9.56
N ARG A 121 8.64 1.49 -9.43
CA ARG A 121 10.05 1.10 -9.27
C ARG A 121 10.86 1.44 -10.52
N LEU A 122 10.38 1.05 -11.70
CA LEU A 122 11.08 1.29 -12.97
C LEU A 122 11.06 2.77 -13.36
N PHE A 123 9.88 3.39 -13.29
CA PHE A 123 9.70 4.80 -13.55
C PHE A 123 10.52 5.66 -12.59
N GLY A 124 10.62 5.23 -11.32
CA GLY A 124 11.37 5.94 -10.29
C GLY A 124 12.84 6.09 -10.62
N ILE A 125 13.51 5.03 -11.08
CA ILE A 125 14.92 5.11 -11.48
C ILE A 125 15.11 6.13 -12.61
N LEU A 126 14.26 6.05 -13.65
CA LEU A 126 14.35 6.92 -14.82
C LEU A 126 14.08 8.38 -14.47
N GLN A 127 13.02 8.65 -13.69
CA GLN A 127 12.68 10.00 -13.29
C GLN A 127 13.68 10.60 -12.31
N GLY A 128 14.16 9.82 -11.34
CA GLY A 128 15.20 10.25 -10.41
C GLY A 128 16.47 10.66 -11.15
N TYR A 129 16.90 9.84 -12.10
CA TYR A 129 18.09 10.12 -12.92
C TYR A 129 17.91 11.37 -13.80
N ARG A 130 16.74 11.58 -14.41
CA ARG A 130 16.45 12.77 -15.23
C ARG A 130 16.31 14.05 -14.40
N SER A 131 15.63 13.99 -13.26
CA SER A 131 15.20 15.19 -12.52
C SER A 131 16.18 15.62 -11.42
N GLY A 132 17.16 14.77 -11.06
CA GLY A 132 18.13 15.07 -10.01
C GLY A 132 17.44 15.31 -8.66
N THR A 133 17.48 16.53 -8.14
CA THR A 133 16.89 16.93 -6.85
C THR A 133 15.44 17.42 -6.95
N GLY A 134 14.92 17.68 -8.15
CA GLY A 134 13.58 18.26 -8.37
C GLY A 134 12.40 17.27 -8.27
N VAL A 135 12.61 16.10 -7.66
CA VAL A 135 11.75 14.92 -7.85
C VAL A 135 10.35 15.05 -7.24
N ILE A 136 10.06 16.04 -6.38
CA ILE A 136 8.82 16.02 -5.60
C ILE A 136 8.18 17.40 -5.48
N HIS A 137 7.24 17.69 -6.38
CA HIS A 137 6.32 18.81 -6.19
C HIS A 137 5.19 18.40 -5.24
N ASN A 138 5.26 18.85 -3.98
CA ASN A 138 4.36 18.46 -2.89
C ASN A 138 2.84 18.57 -3.21
N LYS A 139 2.41 19.52 -4.05
CA LYS A 139 0.98 19.71 -4.36
C LYS A 139 0.37 18.56 -5.17
N SER A 140 1.13 17.98 -6.11
CA SER A 140 0.64 16.89 -6.97
C SER A 140 0.32 15.64 -6.16
N ILE A 141 1.19 15.32 -5.21
CA ILE A 141 1.08 14.17 -4.32
C ILE A 141 -0.15 14.28 -3.42
N GLN A 142 -0.37 15.44 -2.79
CA GLN A 142 -1.55 15.63 -1.94
C GLN A 142 -2.86 15.53 -2.72
N CYS A 143 -2.86 15.88 -4.00
CA CYS A 143 -4.01 15.67 -4.87
C CYS A 143 -4.25 14.17 -5.12
N ILE A 144 -3.19 13.42 -5.45
CA ILE A 144 -3.25 11.96 -5.66
C ILE A 144 -3.71 11.24 -4.40
N GLU A 145 -3.17 11.59 -3.23
CA GLU A 145 -3.58 10.99 -1.95
C GLU A 145 -5.06 11.25 -1.65
N ARG A 146 -5.54 12.49 -1.87
CA ARG A 146 -6.96 12.83 -1.67
C ARG A 146 -7.89 12.09 -2.64
N LEU A 147 -7.48 11.98 -3.91
CA LEU A 147 -8.25 11.24 -4.90
C LEU A 147 -8.30 9.75 -4.54
N ASN A 148 -7.17 9.15 -4.21
CA ASN A 148 -7.09 7.75 -3.79
C ASN A 148 -7.96 7.47 -2.56
N PHE A 149 -7.94 8.35 -1.56
CA PHE A 149 -8.80 8.22 -0.38
C PHE A 149 -10.29 8.19 -0.77
N ARG A 150 -10.74 9.11 -1.64
CA ARG A 150 -12.12 9.15 -2.12
C ARG A 150 -12.52 7.88 -2.86
N ILE A 151 -11.64 7.38 -3.75
CA ILE A 151 -11.86 6.13 -4.48
C ILE A 151 -11.97 4.95 -3.51
N THR A 152 -11.08 4.86 -2.52
CA THR A 152 -11.12 3.80 -1.51
C THR A 152 -12.41 3.85 -0.68
N CYS A 153 -12.86 5.03 -0.24
CA CYS A 153 -14.12 5.17 0.48
C CYS A 153 -15.32 4.73 -0.37
N PHE A 154 -15.36 5.14 -1.65
CA PHE A 154 -16.39 4.71 -2.58
C PHE A 154 -16.40 3.19 -2.76
N ALA A 155 -15.23 2.59 -3.01
CA ALA A 155 -15.08 1.15 -3.18
C ALA A 155 -15.50 0.37 -1.92
N LEU A 156 -15.17 0.87 -0.72
CA LEU A 156 -15.63 0.29 0.54
C LEU A 156 -17.15 0.35 0.69
N GLY A 157 -17.77 1.49 0.36
CA GLY A 157 -19.23 1.63 0.37
C GLY A 157 -19.90 0.65 -0.60
N PHE A 158 -19.32 0.50 -1.79
CA PHE A 158 -19.81 -0.45 -2.79
C PHE A 158 -19.67 -1.92 -2.34
N LEU A 159 -18.52 -2.28 -1.75
CA LEU A 159 -18.31 -3.60 -1.14
C LEU A 159 -19.33 -3.87 -0.02
N GLY A 160 -19.60 -2.87 0.82
CA GLY A 160 -20.62 -2.95 1.86
C GLY A 160 -22.02 -3.22 1.28
N LEU A 161 -22.40 -2.51 0.22
CA LEU A 161 -23.66 -2.76 -0.48
C LEU A 161 -23.74 -4.19 -1.02
N LEU A 162 -22.69 -4.68 -1.71
CA LEU A 162 -22.66 -6.05 -2.22
C LEU A 162 -22.81 -7.08 -1.10
N SER A 163 -22.13 -6.89 0.03
CA SER A 163 -22.24 -7.80 1.18
C SER A 163 -23.66 -7.85 1.76
N VAL A 164 -24.40 -6.73 1.76
CA VAL A 164 -25.80 -6.72 2.23
C VAL A 164 -26.74 -7.44 1.25
N LEU A 165 -26.53 -7.28 -0.05
CA LEU A 165 -27.33 -7.98 -1.07
C LEU A 165 -27.12 -9.50 -0.99
N GLU A 166 -25.88 -9.92 -0.78
CA GLU A 166 -25.49 -11.32 -0.55
C GLU A 166 -26.13 -11.90 0.71
N LEU A 167 -26.07 -11.15 1.81
CA LEU A 167 -26.72 -11.56 3.07
C LEU A 167 -28.23 -11.67 2.90
N ARG A 168 -28.87 -10.81 2.12
CA ARG A 168 -30.32 -10.91 1.83
C ARG A 168 -30.65 -12.21 1.10
N GLU A 169 -29.84 -12.64 0.14
CA GLU A 169 -30.05 -13.90 -0.58
C GLU A 169 -29.76 -15.11 0.32
N ALA A 170 -28.68 -15.07 1.10
CA ALA A 170 -28.28 -16.16 1.99
C ALA A 170 -29.22 -16.36 3.19
N TYR A 171 -29.76 -15.27 3.73
CA TYR A 171 -30.65 -15.25 4.91
C TYR A 171 -32.08 -14.86 4.53
N ALA A 172 -32.54 -15.17 3.32
CA ALA A 172 -33.92 -14.91 2.90
C ALA A 172 -34.92 -15.64 3.81
N GLY A 173 -35.36 -14.97 4.87
CA GLY A 173 -36.24 -15.52 5.92
C GLY A 173 -35.65 -15.55 7.34
N ASP A 174 -34.34 -15.35 7.52
CA ASP A 174 -33.68 -15.34 8.83
C ASP A 174 -33.38 -13.90 9.28
N PHE A 175 -34.41 -13.26 9.84
CA PHE A 175 -34.34 -11.92 10.44
C PHE A 175 -33.28 -11.82 11.55
N LEU A 176 -32.97 -12.96 12.18
CA LEU A 176 -32.10 -13.05 13.32
C LEU A 176 -30.62 -12.95 12.92
N GLY A 177 -30.22 -13.68 11.88
CA GLY A 177 -28.88 -13.59 11.29
C GLY A 177 -28.52 -12.16 10.85
N ILE A 178 -29.49 -11.42 10.30
CA ILE A 178 -29.32 -10.02 9.88
C ILE A 178 -29.07 -9.11 11.10
N ILE A 179 -29.84 -9.27 12.19
CA ILE A 179 -29.64 -8.50 13.43
C ILE A 179 -28.26 -8.77 14.04
N ILE A 180 -27.85 -10.04 14.09
CA ILE A 180 -26.54 -10.45 14.61
C ILE A 180 -25.42 -9.78 13.83
N PHE A 181 -25.51 -9.80 12.49
CA PHE A 181 -24.52 -9.20 11.61
C PHE A 181 -24.41 -7.68 11.81
N ILE A 182 -25.55 -6.98 11.90
CA ILE A 182 -25.59 -5.52 12.13
C ILE A 182 -25.02 -5.18 13.51
N ALA A 183 -25.40 -5.93 14.54
CA ALA A 183 -24.93 -5.73 15.92
C ALA A 183 -23.41 -5.90 15.99
N ALA A 184 -22.89 -7.00 15.42
CA ALA A 184 -21.46 -7.27 15.39
C ALA A 184 -20.66 -6.21 14.63
N SER A 185 -21.13 -5.83 13.44
CA SER A 185 -20.50 -4.78 12.63
C SER A 185 -20.48 -3.43 13.37
N SER A 186 -21.57 -3.11 14.09
CA SER A 186 -21.66 -1.89 14.90
C SER A 186 -20.72 -1.92 16.10
N THR A 187 -20.63 -3.05 16.82
CA THR A 187 -19.69 -3.24 17.93
C THR A 187 -18.24 -3.16 17.44
N ALA A 188 -17.91 -3.79 16.31
CA ALA A 188 -16.59 -3.71 15.69
C ALA A 188 -16.23 -2.27 15.35
N PHE A 189 -17.16 -1.50 14.78
CA PHE A 189 -16.96 -0.11 14.42
C PHE A 189 -16.71 0.76 15.67
N LEU A 190 -17.56 0.65 16.69
CA LEU A 190 -17.46 1.44 17.93
C LEU A 190 -16.17 1.16 18.70
N LEU A 191 -15.78 -0.11 18.83
CA LEU A 191 -14.55 -0.50 19.53
C LEU A 191 -13.28 -0.07 18.76
N ASN A 192 -13.35 0.00 17.44
CA ASN A 192 -12.23 0.41 16.60
C ASN A 192 -12.16 1.93 16.34
N TYR A 193 -13.21 2.69 16.67
CA TYR A 193 -13.32 4.12 16.39
C TYR A 193 -12.31 4.98 17.18
N LYS A 194 -11.96 4.60 18.41
CA LYS A 194 -11.04 5.37 19.29
C LYS A 194 -9.60 4.85 19.39
N LYS A 195 -9.31 3.68 18.79
CA LYS A 195 -8.05 2.88 18.77
C LYS A 195 -7.07 2.98 19.95
N SER A 196 -6.79 1.79 20.51
CA SER A 196 -5.41 1.34 20.79
C SER A 196 -5.12 -0.07 20.23
N LEU A 197 -6.12 -0.93 20.02
CA LEU A 197 -5.92 -2.32 19.55
C LEU A 197 -6.97 -2.73 18.48
N PRO A 198 -6.71 -2.48 17.17
CA PRO A 198 -7.69 -2.75 16.11
C PRO A 198 -8.06 -4.23 15.90
N GLY A 199 -7.20 -5.16 16.34
CA GLY A 199 -7.49 -6.61 16.26
C GLY A 199 -8.51 -7.09 17.29
N LEU A 200 -8.55 -6.45 18.46
CA LEU A 200 -9.46 -6.82 19.55
C LEU A 200 -10.92 -6.53 19.21
N GLY A 201 -11.20 -5.43 18.51
CA GLY A 201 -12.56 -5.09 18.07
C GLY A 201 -13.13 -6.10 17.07
N ILE A 202 -12.29 -6.66 16.20
CA ILE A 202 -12.71 -7.68 15.23
C ILE A 202 -13.02 -9.00 15.97
N ILE A 203 -12.11 -9.45 16.84
CA ILE A 203 -12.28 -10.66 17.65
C ILE A 203 -13.51 -10.55 18.55
N ALA A 204 -13.70 -9.41 19.22
CA ALA A 204 -14.86 -9.15 20.06
C ALA A 204 -16.16 -9.15 19.25
N SER A 205 -16.17 -8.60 18.03
CA SER A 205 -17.36 -8.64 17.17
C SER A 205 -17.73 -10.05 16.72
N LEU A 206 -16.74 -10.89 16.41
CA LEU A 206 -16.96 -12.30 16.07
C LEU A 206 -17.47 -13.08 17.28
N ALA A 207 -16.93 -12.83 18.46
CA ALA A 207 -17.39 -13.43 19.71
C ALA A 207 -18.83 -13.01 20.07
N VAL A 208 -19.17 -11.72 19.94
CA VAL A 208 -20.53 -11.21 20.14
C VAL A 208 -21.49 -11.82 19.13
N SER A 209 -21.09 -11.91 17.85
CA SER A 209 -21.88 -12.58 16.80
C SER A 209 -22.20 -14.02 17.18
N PHE A 210 -21.17 -14.77 17.61
CA PHE A 210 -21.27 -16.16 18.00
C PHE A 210 -22.17 -16.35 19.23
N ILE A 211 -22.04 -15.49 20.25
CA ILE A 211 -22.87 -15.53 21.45
C ILE A 211 -24.33 -15.28 21.11
N ILE A 212 -24.66 -14.24 20.34
CA ILE A 212 -26.05 -13.94 19.98
C ILE A 212 -26.64 -15.07 19.13
N TYR A 213 -25.86 -15.64 18.19
CA TYR A 213 -26.28 -16.79 17.40
C TYR A 213 -26.57 -18.02 18.26
N SER A 214 -25.69 -18.33 19.22
CA SER A 214 -25.87 -19.45 20.14
C SER A 214 -27.08 -19.27 21.07
N LEU A 215 -27.32 -18.06 21.58
CA LEU A 215 -28.41 -17.78 22.50
C LEU A 215 -29.78 -17.92 21.85
N PHE A 216 -29.92 -17.49 20.59
CA PHE A 216 -31.18 -17.62 19.86
C PHE A 216 -31.43 -19.02 19.31
N HIS A 217 -30.38 -19.79 18.98
CA HIS A 217 -30.57 -21.18 18.56
C HIS A 217 -30.90 -22.10 19.74
N LEU A 218 -30.48 -21.75 20.96
CA LEU A 218 -30.84 -22.46 22.20
C LEU A 218 -32.26 -22.15 22.70
N THR A 219 -32.85 -21.01 22.34
CA THR A 219 -34.23 -20.64 22.72
C THR A 219 -35.29 -21.00 21.68
N GLY A 220 -34.89 -21.58 20.55
CA GLY A 220 -35.76 -21.94 19.42
C GLY A 220 -36.16 -23.42 19.32
N ASN A 221 -35.99 -24.22 20.38
CA ASN A 221 -36.54 -25.57 20.52
C ASN A 221 -37.59 -25.64 21.63
#